data_AF-A0A0N1LTQ3-F1
#
_entry.id   AF-A0A0N1LTQ3-F1
#
_cell.length_a   1.000
_cell.length_b   1.000
_cell.length_c   1.000
_cell.angle_alpha   90.00
_cell.angle_beta   90.00
_cell.angle_gamma   90.00
#
_symmetry.space_group_name_H-M   'P 1'
#
loop_
_entity.id
_entity.type
_entity.pdbx_description
1 polymer ?
#
loop_
_entity_poly.entity_id
_entity_poly.type
_entity_poly.pdbx_seq_one_letter_code
_entity_poly.pdbx_strand_id
1 'polypeptide(L)'
;MVADNYSWPSNKVLLFNLELLTVANIQAVQAMLVDQPPWTVALVVDVVGKETEWPSMGVTVRQHEIIDGLLRKYLPEKFRFLKIPGSRPGTGYD
;
A
#
# COMPACT_ATOMS: atom_id res chain seq x y z
N MET A 1 -17.96 -4.79 -22.12
CA MET A 1 -16.97 -5.80 -21.67
C MET A 1 -17.10 -5.88 -20.17
N VAL A 2 -17.59 -7.00 -19.65
CA VAL A 2 -17.58 -7.27 -18.21
C VAL A 2 -16.13 -7.52 -17.87
N ALA A 3 -15.49 -6.60 -17.16
CA ALA A 3 -14.15 -6.84 -16.65
C ALA A 3 -14.28 -7.98 -15.64
N ASP A 4 -13.60 -9.09 -15.93
CA ASP A 4 -13.53 -10.23 -15.03
C ASP A 4 -13.07 -9.76 -13.65
N ASN A 5 -14.00 -9.78 -12.69
CA ASN A 5 -13.73 -9.44 -11.31
C ASN A 5 -13.16 -10.68 -10.58
N TYR A 6 -12.03 -11.21 -11.06
CA TYR A 6 -11.22 -12.21 -10.34
C TYR A 6 -10.45 -11.60 -9.16
N SER A 7 -10.99 -10.53 -8.56
CA SER A 7 -10.38 -9.84 -7.43
C SER A 7 -10.69 -10.62 -6.15
N TRP A 8 -9.66 -11.04 -5.42
CA TRP A 8 -9.84 -11.45 -4.02
C TRP A 8 -10.51 -10.30 -3.22
N PRO A 9 -11.31 -10.60 -2.19
CA PRO A 9 -11.89 -9.56 -1.34
C PRO A 9 -10.77 -8.63 -0.82
N SER A 10 -10.82 -7.37 -1.23
CA SER A 10 -9.81 -6.37 -0.87
C SER A 10 -10.49 -5.14 -0.29
N ASN A 11 -9.89 -4.63 0.78
CA ASN A 11 -10.23 -3.34 1.37
C ASN A 11 -9.15 -2.35 0.95
N LYS A 12 -9.55 -1.25 0.32
CA LYS A 12 -8.64 -0.15 -0.02
C LYS A 12 -8.77 0.93 1.04
N VAL A 13 -7.66 1.30 1.66
CA VAL A 13 -7.55 2.40 2.60
C VAL A 13 -6.71 3.49 1.94
N LEU A 14 -7.33 4.63 1.67
CA LEU A 14 -6.65 5.78 1.10
C LEU A 14 -5.96 6.56 2.22
N LEU A 15 -4.66 6.76 2.10
CA LEU A 15 -3.86 7.58 2.99
C LEU A 15 -3.68 8.98 2.38
N PHE A 16 -4.45 9.94 2.89
CA PHE A 16 -4.33 11.35 2.48
C PHE A 16 -3.16 12.08 3.12
N ASN A 17 -2.45 11.42 4.04
CA ASN A 17 -1.30 11.97 4.74
C ASN A 17 -0.16 10.95 4.76
N LEU A 18 0.96 11.29 4.11
CA LEU A 18 2.17 10.47 4.07
C LEU A 18 2.79 10.21 5.44
N GLU A 19 2.54 11.05 6.44
CA GLU A 19 3.00 10.82 7.82
C GLU A 19 2.38 9.57 8.45
N LEU A 20 1.28 9.06 7.90
CA LEU A 20 0.68 7.78 8.33
C LEU A 20 1.39 6.56 7.73
N LEU A 21 2.23 6.74 6.71
CA LEU A 21 2.98 5.68 6.04
C LEU A 21 4.27 5.35 6.80
N THR A 22 4.11 4.90 8.05
CA THR A 22 5.23 4.47 8.91
C THR A 22 5.31 2.95 8.96
N VAL A 23 6.52 2.44 9.25
CA VAL A 23 6.72 1.00 9.46
C VAL A 23 5.81 0.48 10.58
N ALA A 24 5.69 1.23 11.67
CA ALA A 24 4.84 0.85 12.80
C ALA A 24 3.37 0.71 12.40
N ASN A 25 2.83 1.64 11.61
CA ASN A 25 1.45 1.58 11.15
C ASN A 25 1.23 0.43 10.16
N ILE A 26 2.18 0.20 9.24
CA ILE A 26 2.11 -0.91 8.28
C ILE A 26 2.09 -2.26 9.02
N GLN A 27 2.94 -2.42 10.03
CA GLN A 27 2.99 -3.64 10.86
C GLN A 27 1.76 -3.80 11.74
N ALA A 28 1.22 -2.71 12.29
CA ALA A 28 -0.03 -2.74 13.05
C ALA A 28 -1.19 -3.23 12.17
N VAL A 29 -1.29 -2.72 10.93
CA VAL A 29 -2.27 -3.20 9.96
C VAL A 29 -2.07 -4.69 9.66
N GLN A 30 -0.83 -5.14 9.44
CA GLN A 30 -0.55 -6.57 9.19
C GLN A 30 -1.00 -7.46 10.35
N ALA A 31 -0.72 -7.04 11.59
CA ALA A 31 -1.12 -7.78 12.78
C ALA A 31 -2.65 -7.90 12.92
N MET A 32 -3.40 -6.87 12.54
CA MET A 32 -4.87 -6.91 12.55
C MET A 32 -5.47 -7.91 11.55
N LEU A 33 -4.70 -8.33 10.53
CA LEU A 33 -5.15 -9.28 9.51
C LEU A 33 -4.95 -10.74 9.90
N VAL A 34 -4.32 -11.05 11.02
CA VAL A 34 -4.01 -12.44 11.43
C VAL A 34 -5.27 -13.30 11.61
N ASP A 35 -6.36 -12.70 12.11
CA ASP A 35 -7.61 -13.41 12.41
C ASP A 35 -8.74 -13.14 11.41
N GLN A 36 -8.42 -12.47 10.29
CA GLN A 36 -9.42 -12.13 9.29
C GLN A 36 -9.44 -13.19 8.17
N PRO A 37 -10.54 -13.30 7.39
CA PRO A 37 -10.52 -13.97 6.09
C PRO A 37 -9.37 -13.43 5.22
N PRO A 38 -9.03 -14.01 4.04
CA PRO A 38 -7.88 -13.60 3.22
C PRO A 38 -8.06 -12.20 2.59
N TRP A 39 -8.10 -11.21 3.46
CA TRP A 39 -8.31 -9.81 3.18
C TRP A 39 -6.97 -9.22 2.81
N THR A 40 -7.03 -8.36 1.81
CA THR A 40 -5.92 -7.50 1.44
C THR A 40 -6.27 -6.09 1.88
N VAL A 41 -5.35 -5.43 2.57
CA VAL A 41 -5.44 -3.99 2.85
C VAL A 41 -4.42 -3.27 1.98
N ALA A 42 -4.90 -2.51 1.01
CA ALA A 42 -4.04 -1.62 0.22
C ALA A 42 -4.01 -0.23 0.87
N LEU A 43 -2.84 0.18 1.35
CA LEU A 43 -2.54 1.52 1.82
C LEU A 43 -2.09 2.38 0.64
N VAL A 44 -3.03 3.07 0.00
CA VAL A 44 -2.77 3.87 -1.20
C VAL A 44 -2.35 5.28 -0.81
N VAL A 45 -1.28 5.79 -1.39
CA VAL A 45 -0.85 7.17 -1.19
C VAL A 45 -1.68 8.10 -2.07
N ASP A 46 -2.46 8.99 -1.46
CA ASP A 46 -3.33 9.94 -2.16
C ASP A 46 -3.12 11.36 -1.59
N VAL A 47 -2.04 12.02 -2.01
CA VAL A 47 -1.66 13.34 -1.46
C VAL A 47 -2.40 14.45 -2.21
N VAL A 48 -3.07 15.32 -1.45
CA VAL A 48 -3.78 16.49 -2.00
C VAL A 48 -2.87 17.33 -2.88
N GLY A 49 -3.33 17.64 -4.09
CA GLY A 49 -2.59 18.41 -5.11
C GLY A 49 -1.61 17.57 -5.95
N LYS A 50 -1.58 16.24 -5.79
CA LYS A 50 -0.76 15.31 -6.58
C LYS A 50 -1.56 14.30 -7.39
N GLU A 51 -2.88 14.46 -7.45
CA GLU A 51 -3.83 13.52 -8.05
C GLU A 51 -3.56 13.29 -9.54
N THR A 52 -3.05 14.31 -10.26
CA THR A 52 -2.71 14.23 -11.69
C THR A 52 -1.22 14.01 -11.96
N GLU A 53 -0.37 14.19 -10.95
CA GLU A 53 1.09 14.12 -11.08
C GLU A 53 1.66 12.77 -10.67
N TRP A 54 1.07 12.17 -9.63
CA TRP A 54 1.58 10.95 -9.04
C TRP A 54 0.82 9.74 -9.61
N PRO A 55 1.54 8.71 -10.08
CA PRO A 55 0.89 7.45 -10.42
C PRO A 55 0.30 6.82 -9.16
N SER A 56 -0.69 5.94 -9.34
CA SER A 56 -1.17 5.08 -8.26
C SER A 56 0.00 4.29 -7.67
N MET A 57 0.22 4.45 -6.37
CA MET A 57 1.26 3.76 -5.63
C MET A 57 0.87 3.60 -4.17
N GLY A 58 1.45 2.62 -3.49
CA GLY A 58 1.08 2.32 -2.12
C GLY A 58 1.79 1.09 -1.58
N VAL A 59 1.33 0.65 -0.41
CA VAL A 59 1.78 -0.57 0.24
C VAL A 59 0.61 -1.52 0.35
N THR A 60 0.74 -2.71 -0.20
CA THR A 60 -0.28 -3.75 -0.06
C THR A 60 0.12 -4.66 1.10
N VAL A 61 -0.78 -4.79 2.07
CA VAL A 61 -0.58 -5.59 3.27
C VAL A 61 -1.51 -6.78 3.24
N ARG A 62 -0.93 -7.98 3.35
CA ARG A 62 -1.61 -9.26 3.51
C ARG A 62 -1.09 -9.91 4.79
N GLN A 63 -1.82 -10.89 5.31
CA GLN A 63 -1.42 -11.61 6.52
C GLN A 63 0.02 -12.15 6.45
N HIS A 64 0.41 -12.70 5.29
CA HIS A 64 1.67 -13.41 5.10
C HIS A 64 2.71 -12.62 4.30
N GLU A 65 2.37 -11.45 3.76
CA GLU A 65 3.30 -10.66 2.96
C GLU A 65 2.99 -9.17 3.01
N ILE A 66 4.03 -8.37 2.82
CA ILE A 66 3.92 -6.94 2.54
C ILE A 66 4.53 -6.70 1.17
N ILE A 67 3.83 -5.93 0.35
CA ILE A 67 4.24 -5.60 -1.01
C ILE A 67 4.45 -4.09 -1.08
N ASP A 68 5.67 -3.70 -1.37
CA ASP A 68 6.10 -2.31 -1.44
C ASP A 68 5.98 -1.80 -2.88
N GLY A 69 4.83 -1.22 -3.22
CA GLY A 69 4.52 -0.65 -4.52
C GLY A 69 4.83 0.85 -4.62
N LEU A 70 5.60 1.41 -3.69
CA LEU A 70 5.90 2.84 -3.63
C LEU A 70 6.95 3.24 -4.66
N LEU A 71 6.65 4.30 -5.43
CA LEU A 71 7.56 4.81 -6.46
C LEU A 71 8.41 5.96 -5.90
N ARG A 72 9.60 5.61 -5.40
CA ARG A 72 10.51 6.52 -4.65
C ARG A 72 10.78 7.87 -5.31
N LYS A 73 10.83 7.93 -6.64
CA LYS A 73 11.09 9.17 -7.39
C LYS A 73 10.03 10.25 -7.18
N TYR A 74 8.80 9.87 -6.82
CA TYR A 74 7.71 10.81 -6.54
C TYR A 74 7.65 11.23 -5.08
N LEU A 75 8.22 10.44 -4.16
CA LEU A 75 8.14 10.71 -2.74
C LEU A 75 9.04 11.89 -2.32
N PRO A 76 8.57 12.72 -1.35
CA PRO A 76 9.41 13.68 -0.68
C PRO A 76 10.62 13.00 -0.02
N GLU A 77 11.70 13.76 0.17
CA GLU A 77 13.00 13.23 0.63
C GLU A 77 12.90 12.37 1.89
N LYS A 78 12.10 12.82 2.88
CA LYS A 78 11.84 12.09 4.13
C LYS A 78 11.32 10.66 3.92
N PHE A 79 10.54 10.41 2.87
CA PHE A 79 9.91 9.11 2.60
C PHE A 79 10.61 8.32 1.49
N ARG A 80 11.52 8.97 0.75
CA ARG A 80 12.23 8.37 -0.40
C ARG A 80 13.07 7.15 -0.02
N PHE A 81 13.53 7.10 1.23
CA PHE A 81 14.37 6.03 1.75
C PHE A 81 13.65 5.12 2.76
N LEU A 82 12.31 5.20 2.83
CA LEU A 82 11.52 4.30 3.67
C LEU A 82 11.79 2.85 3.25
N LYS A 83 12.24 2.04 4.21
CA LYS A 83 12.42 0.59 4.06
C LYS A 83 11.39 -0.11 4.95
N ILE A 84 10.60 -0.99 4.35
CA ILE A 84 9.59 -1.77 5.07
C ILE A 84 10.18 -3.15 5.32
N PRO A 85 10.46 -3.54 6.58
CA PRO A 85 11.03 -4.85 6.88
C PRO A 85 10.12 -5.98 6.38
N GLY A 86 10.72 -7.00 5.75
CA GLY A 86 9.99 -8.17 5.24
C GLY A 86 9.16 -7.93 3.98
N SER A 87 9.14 -6.70 3.43
CA SER A 87 8.43 -6.45 2.18
C SER A 87 9.19 -6.94 0.95
N ARG A 88 8.46 -7.40 -0.06
CA ARG A 88 8.99 -7.56 -1.42
C ARG A 88 8.63 -6.36 -2.29
N PRO A 89 9.37 -6.08 -3.39
CA PRO A 89 8.97 -5.08 -4.37
C PRO A 89 7.62 -5.43 -5.02
N GLY A 90 6.80 -4.40 -5.25
CA GLY A 90 5.60 -4.51 -6.08
C GLY A 90 5.93 -4.62 -7.56
N THR A 91 5.03 -5.27 -8.30
CA THR A 91 5.11 -5.49 -9.74
C THR A 91 4.28 -4.49 -10.55
N GLY A 92 3.43 -3.72 -9.87
CA GLY A 92 2.44 -2.82 -10.49
C GLY A 92 1.09 -3.49 -10.78
N TYR A 93 0.95 -4.79 -10.51
CA TYR A 93 -0.27 -5.58 -10.76
C TYR A 93 -0.75 -6.38 -9.53
N ASP A 94 -0.19 -6.10 -8.35
CA ASP A 94 -0.43 -6.83 -7.09
C ASP A 94 -1.72 -6.44 -6.34
#